data_AF-A0A530BWJ4-F1
#
_entry.id   AF-A0A530BWJ4-F1
#
_cell.length_a   1.000
_cell.length_b   1.000
_cell.length_c   1.000
_cell.angle_alpha   90.00
_cell.angle_beta   90.00
_cell.angle_gamma   90.00
#
_symmetry.space_group_name_H-M   'P 1'
#
loop_
_entity.id
_entity.type
_entity.pdbx_description
1 polymer ?
#
loop_
_entity_poly.entity_id
_entity_poly.type
_entity_poly.pdbx_seq_one_letter_code
_entity_poly.pdbx_strand_id
1 'polypeptide(L)'
;MVTVYEKKAGLSRRELLKRGGAGALLIISGSAVISPEHAWGLETSALKPETMATLIQMARDIYPHDQVPDKYYAIAVKGHDETAAKDPAHKELIEKGIA
;
A
#
# COMPACT_ATOMS: atom_id res chain seq x y z
N MET A 1 48.17 19.41 -9.15
CA MET A 1 46.84 19.05 -8.60
C MET A 1 45.81 19.40 -9.66
N VAL A 2 45.29 18.42 -10.40
CA VAL A 2 44.28 18.64 -11.45
C VAL A 2 42.96 18.12 -10.92
N THR A 3 42.03 19.03 -10.63
CA THR A 3 40.65 18.69 -10.29
C THR A 3 39.92 18.34 -11.59
N VAL A 4 39.73 17.04 -11.83
CA VAL A 4 38.87 16.55 -12.92
C VAL A 4 37.41 16.76 -12.48
N TYR A 5 36.66 17.57 -13.23
CA TYR A 5 35.23 17.73 -13.02
C TYR A 5 34.50 16.47 -13.50
N GLU A 6 34.02 15.66 -12.56
CA GLU A 6 33.26 14.45 -12.84
C GLU A 6 31.83 14.83 -13.27
N LYS A 7 31.55 14.76 -14.58
CA LYS A 7 30.21 15.01 -15.12
C LYS A 7 29.30 13.82 -14.77
N LYS A 8 28.59 13.88 -13.65
CA LYS A 8 27.52 12.92 -13.34
C LYS A 8 26.47 12.97 -14.45
N ALA A 9 26.26 11.85 -15.13
CA ALA A 9 25.19 11.73 -16.11
C ALA A 9 23.84 11.93 -15.39
N GLY A 10 23.06 12.92 -15.84
CA GLY A 10 21.72 13.15 -15.32
C GLY A 10 20.80 11.96 -15.59
N LEU A 11 19.72 11.86 -14.83
CA LEU A 11 18.77 10.75 -14.93
C LEU A 11 18.09 10.78 -16.32
N SER A 12 18.15 9.66 -17.05
CA SER A 12 17.48 9.59 -18.37
C SER A 12 15.95 9.58 -18.20
N ARG A 13 15.18 10.07 -19.17
CA ARG A 13 13.70 10.06 -19.12
C ARG A 13 13.13 8.67 -18.79
N ARG A 14 13.71 7.62 -19.38
CA ARG A 14 13.35 6.22 -19.13
C ARG A 14 13.63 5.81 -17.68
N GLU A 15 14.75 6.26 -17.14
CA GLU A 15 15.13 5.99 -15.76
C GLU A 15 14.26 6.78 -14.78
N LEU A 16 13.82 7.98 -15.18
CA LEU A 16 12.88 8.80 -14.42
C LEU A 16 11.50 8.14 -14.38
N LEU A 17 11.04 7.58 -15.50
CA LEU A 17 9.78 6.82 -15.54
C LEU A 17 9.88 5.52 -14.74
N LYS A 18 11.00 4.80 -14.83
CA LYS A 18 11.25 3.58 -14.03
C LYS A 18 11.28 3.85 -12.53
N ARG A 19 11.90 4.95 -12.10
CA ARG A 19 12.03 5.31 -10.69
C ARG A 19 10.83 6.10 -10.16
N GLY A 20 10.18 6.89 -11.01
CA GLY A 20 9.03 7.72 -10.66
C GLY A 20 7.73 6.94 -10.44
N GLY A 21 7.63 5.73 -11.00
CA GLY A 21 6.56 4.78 -10.67
C GLY A 21 6.80 3.98 -9.38
N ALA A 22 7.99 4.06 -8.79
CA ALA A 22 8.39 3.29 -7.60
C ALA A 22 8.00 4.01 -6.29
N GLY A 23 6.79 4.58 -6.24
CA GLY A 23 6.19 4.90 -4.96
C GLY A 23 5.54 3.64 -4.41
N ALA A 24 6.03 3.12 -3.29
CA ALA A 24 5.43 2.03 -2.52
C ALA A 24 4.10 2.46 -1.87
N LEU A 25 3.25 3.15 -2.63
CA LEU A 25 1.99 3.68 -2.17
C LEU A 25 0.88 2.84 -2.78
N LEU A 26 0.08 2.25 -1.91
CA LEU A 26 -1.19 1.63 -2.32
C LEU A 26 -2.04 2.72 -2.99
N ILE A 27 -2.52 2.43 -4.19
CA ILE A 27 -3.44 3.28 -4.94
C ILE A 27 -4.86 2.88 -4.58
N ILE A 28 -5.66 3.86 -4.19
CA ILE A 28 -7.10 3.68 -3.99
C ILE A 28 -7.82 4.05 -5.28
N SER A 29 -8.65 3.14 -5.79
CA SER A 29 -9.48 3.35 -6.98
C SER A 29 -10.87 2.80 -6.75
N GLY A 30 -11.85 3.68 -6.54
CA GLY A 30 -13.21 3.26 -6.17
C GLY A 30 -13.19 2.49 -4.85
N SER A 31 -13.74 1.29 -4.84
CA SER A 31 -13.72 0.35 -3.71
C SER A 31 -12.45 -0.51 -3.64
N ALA A 32 -11.45 -0.29 -4.49
CA ALA A 32 -10.27 -1.14 -4.56
C ALA A 32 -9.01 -0.46 -4.03
N VAL A 33 -8.19 -1.24 -3.32
CA VAL A 33 -6.82 -0.92 -2.92
C VAL A 33 -5.86 -1.72 -3.81
N ILE A 34 -4.99 -1.03 -4.53
CA ILE A 34 -4.12 -1.61 -5.56
C ILE A 34 -2.66 -1.39 -5.16
N SER A 35 -1.82 -2.41 -5.28
CA SER A 35 -0.36 -2.28 -5.21
C SER A 35 0.22 -2.29 -6.63
N PRO A 36 0.67 -1.14 -7.17
CA PRO A 36 1.25 -1.08 -8.51
C PRO A 36 2.57 -1.84 -8.60
N GLU A 37 3.37 -1.79 -7.53
CA GLU A 37 4.68 -2.44 -7.45
C GLU A 37 4.56 -3.97 -7.49
N HIS A 38 3.57 -4.51 -6.78
CA HIS A 38 3.41 -5.96 -6.61
C HIS A 38 2.27 -6.54 -7.48
N ALA A 39 1.67 -5.72 -8.35
CA ALA A 39 0.64 -6.08 -9.33
C ALA A 39 -0.55 -6.86 -8.74
N TRP A 40 -1.06 -6.44 -7.58
CA TRP A 40 -2.27 -7.01 -6.97
C TRP A 40 -3.28 -5.91 -6.60
N GLY A 41 -4.55 -6.31 -6.44
CA GLY A 41 -5.62 -5.45 -5.95
C GLY A 41 -6.53 -6.19 -4.97
N LEU A 42 -7.06 -5.47 -3.98
CA LEU A 42 -8.02 -5.93 -3.01
C LEU A 42 -9.25 -5.04 -3.08
N GLU A 43 -10.42 -5.64 -3.29
CA GLU A 43 -11.70 -4.94 -3.23
C GLU A 43 -12.23 -4.94 -1.79
N THR A 44 -12.66 -3.76 -1.32
CA THR A 44 -13.34 -3.55 -0.04
C THR A 44 -14.85 -3.52 -0.25
N SER A 45 -15.58 -4.24 0.58
CA SER A 45 -17.04 -4.33 0.53
C SER A 45 -17.72 -3.40 1.51
N ALA A 46 -17.22 -3.34 2.75
CA ALA A 46 -17.89 -2.65 3.86
C ALA A 46 -17.05 -1.52 4.45
N LEU A 47 -15.74 -1.70 4.58
CA LEU A 47 -14.80 -0.70 5.06
C LEU A 47 -14.45 0.30 3.96
N LYS A 48 -14.08 1.52 4.36
CA LYS A 48 -13.51 2.49 3.43
C LYS A 48 -12.16 1.99 2.87
N PRO A 49 -11.88 2.19 1.59
CA PRO A 49 -10.60 1.83 0.99
C PRO A 49 -9.39 2.48 1.68
N GLU A 50 -9.53 3.71 2.18
CA GLU A 50 -8.50 4.42 2.91
C GLU A 50 -8.17 3.70 4.23
N THR A 51 -9.21 3.30 4.96
CA THR A 51 -9.09 2.53 6.20
C THR A 51 -8.38 1.19 5.92
N MET A 52 -8.75 0.51 4.84
CA MET A 52 -8.13 -0.75 4.44
C MET A 52 -6.65 -0.58 4.07
N ALA A 53 -6.30 0.44 3.27
CA ALA A 53 -4.91 0.73 2.93
C ALA A 53 -4.06 1.00 4.17
N THR A 54 -4.59 1.77 5.13
CA THR A 54 -3.92 2.02 6.42
C THR A 54 -3.73 0.75 7.23
N LEU A 55 -4.74 -0.13 7.30
CA LEU A 55 -4.59 -1.42 8.00
C LEU A 55 -3.51 -2.31 7.38
N ILE A 56 -3.43 -2.36 6.04
CA ILE A 56 -2.41 -3.14 5.34
C ILE A 56 -1.02 -2.60 5.64
N GLN A 57 -0.85 -1.27 5.59
CA GLN A 57 0.42 -0.63 5.93
C GLN A 57 0.80 -0.89 7.39
N MET A 58 -0.15 -0.69 8.32
CA MET A 58 0.07 -0.95 9.75
C MET A 58 0.45 -2.41 10.02
N ALA A 59 -0.17 -3.37 9.32
CA ALA A 59 0.17 -4.78 9.47
C ALA A 59 1.61 -5.07 9.04
N ARG A 60 2.10 -4.43 7.96
CA ARG A 60 3.50 -4.54 7.52
C ARG A 60 4.47 -3.84 8.46
N ASP A 61 4.07 -2.70 9.04
CA ASP A 61 4.90 -1.95 9.99
C ASP A 61 5.07 -2.71 11.31
N ILE A 62 4.02 -3.37 11.82
CA ILE A 62 4.07 -4.18 13.05
C ILE A 62 4.84 -5.49 12.82
N TYR A 63 4.72 -6.08 11.64
CA TYR A 63 5.33 -7.36 11.29
C TYR A 63 6.16 -7.25 10.01
N PRO A 64 7.37 -6.66 10.07
CA PRO A 64 8.18 -6.40 8.89
C PRO A 64 8.90 -7.67 8.40
N HIS A 65 8.19 -8.49 7.61
CA HIS A 65 8.79 -9.67 6.99
C HIS A 65 9.26 -9.36 5.56
N ASP A 66 10.59 -9.34 5.35
CA ASP A 66 11.18 -9.09 4.03
C ASP A 66 10.88 -10.20 3.01
N GLN A 67 10.64 -11.42 3.49
CA GLN A 67 10.37 -12.59 2.64
C GLN A 67 8.88 -12.80 2.34
N VAL A 68 7.98 -12.02 2.95
CA VAL A 68 6.54 -12.17 2.80
C VAL A 68 5.99 -10.98 1.98
N PRO A 69 5.52 -11.24 0.75
CA PRO A 69 4.88 -10.21 -0.09
C PRO A 69 3.66 -9.54 0.55
N ASP A 70 3.45 -8.26 0.24
CA ASP A 70 2.34 -7.43 0.75
C ASP A 70 0.94 -8.04 0.59
N LYS A 71 0.73 -8.77 -0.50
CA LYS A 71 -0.56 -9.41 -0.80
C LYS A 71 -1.05 -10.29 0.35
N TYR A 72 -0.16 -10.88 1.14
CA TYR A 72 -0.54 -11.73 2.27
C TYR A 72 -1.05 -10.92 3.46
N TYR A 73 -0.53 -9.71 3.68
CA TYR A 73 -1.10 -8.78 4.66
C TYR A 73 -2.47 -8.28 4.20
N ALA A 74 -2.63 -7.98 2.92
CA ALA A 74 -3.92 -7.62 2.34
C ALA A 74 -4.97 -8.72 2.52
N ILE A 75 -4.60 -9.99 2.30
CA ILE A 75 -5.49 -11.14 2.54
C ILE A 75 -5.82 -11.28 4.02
N ALA A 76 -4.84 -11.13 4.91
CA ALA A 76 -5.06 -11.25 6.36
C ALA A 76 -6.07 -10.21 6.87
N VAL A 77 -5.96 -8.96 6.41
CA VAL A 77 -6.86 -7.87 6.83
C VAL A 77 -8.25 -8.00 6.20
N LYS A 78 -8.40 -8.66 5.05
CA LYS A 78 -9.69 -8.83 4.36
C LYS A 78 -10.79 -9.43 5.26
N GLY A 79 -10.43 -10.30 6.21
CA GLY A 79 -11.40 -10.86 7.16
C GLY A 79 -12.12 -9.81 8.02
N HIS A 80 -11.47 -8.67 8.29
CA HIS A 80 -12.09 -7.54 8.99
C HIS A 80 -13.16 -6.84 8.14
N ASP A 81 -12.95 -6.74 6.83
CA ASP A 81 -13.94 -6.19 5.90
C ASP A 81 -15.19 -7.08 5.81
N GLU A 82 -14.99 -8.40 5.73
CA GLU A 82 -16.09 -9.37 5.74
C GLU A 82 -16.88 -9.35 7.06
N THR A 83 -16.19 -9.11 8.17
CA THR A 83 -16.83 -8.98 9.50
C THR A 83 -17.58 -7.65 9.61
N ALA A 84 -16.98 -6.55 9.15
CA ALA A 84 -17.59 -5.23 9.10
C ALA A 84 -18.84 -5.19 8.20
N ALA A 85 -18.92 -6.06 7.18
CA ALA A 85 -20.11 -6.21 6.34
C ALA A 85 -21.31 -6.81 7.11
N LYS A 86 -21.04 -7.61 8.14
CA LYS A 86 -22.06 -8.31 8.93
C LYS A 86 -22.41 -7.58 10.22
N ASP A 87 -21.43 -6.89 10.82
CA ASP A 87 -21.57 -6.19 12.10
C ASP A 87 -21.24 -4.69 11.97
N PRO A 88 -22.26 -3.82 11.98
CA PRO A 88 -22.07 -2.37 11.96
C PRO A 88 -21.24 -1.83 13.14
N ALA A 89 -21.32 -2.46 14.32
CA ALA A 89 -20.56 -2.02 15.48
C ALA A 89 -19.06 -2.27 15.29
N HIS A 90 -18.70 -3.41 14.68
CA HIS A 90 -17.32 -3.72 14.31
C HIS A 90 -16.77 -2.74 13.26
N LYS A 91 -17.60 -2.40 12.25
CA LYS A 91 -17.26 -1.38 11.25
C LYS A 91 -16.95 -0.03 11.91
N GLU A 92 -17.81 0.44 12.80
CA GLU A 92 -17.59 1.71 13.51
C GLU A 92 -16.32 1.69 14.36
N LEU A 93 -16.04 0.57 15.05
CA LEU A 93 -14.85 0.43 15.88
C LEU A 93 -13.58 0.59 15.04
N ILE A 94 -13.52 -0.07 13.87
CA ILE A 94 -12.36 0.00 12.99
C ILE A 94 -12.21 1.41 12.40
N GLU A 95 -13.29 1.99 11.85
CA GLU A 95 -13.20 3.29 11.20
C GLU A 95 -12.89 4.43 12.18
N LYS A 96 -13.43 4.38 13.41
CA LYS A 96 -13.13 5.37 14.46
C LYS A 96 -11.75 5.15 15.08
N GLY A 97 -11.24 3.93 15.12
CA GLY A 97 -9.93 3.61 15.68
C GLY A 97 -8.76 4.01 14.79
N ILE A 98 -9.00 4.22 13.49
CA ILE A 98 -7.99 4.63 12.51
C ILE A 98 -7.97 6.15 12.29
N ALA A 99 -9.09 6.83 12.55
CA ALA A 99 -9.26 8.27 12.35
C ALA A 99 -8.45 9.14 13.34
#